data_AF-A0A0S9QM58-F1
#
_entry.id   AF-A0A0S9QM58-F1
#
_cell.length_a   1.000
_cell.length_b   1.000
_cell.length_c   1.000
_cell.angle_alpha   90.00
_cell.angle_beta   90.00
_cell.angle_gamma   90.00
#
_symmetry.space_group_name_H-M   'P 1'
#
loop_
_entity.id
_entity.type
_entity.pdbx_description
1 polymer ?
#
loop_
_entity_poly.entity_id
_entity_poly.type
_entity_poly.pdbx_seq_one_letter_code
_entity_poly.pdbx_strand_id
1 'polypeptide(L)'
;MTPTFSRRAATPLSPRPGYTRPSAGAEILRRSRAAAVERAAVGLCLGLAVVSGTFAAFAITGASNTYSVQPFLPAVGGGFAWKRTATPVREAALDLDPTTTGALPDPVPPRADEPRGDSAAKARGYVLRRVTEGAALVEGPEGLRQVVPGAVLPGAGRILSIRATGSGWVVITSETIIGPTPL
;
A
#
# COMPACT_ATOMS: atom_id res chain seq x y z
N MET A 1 36.15 68.14 70.22
CA MET A 1 37.02 67.95 69.03
C MET A 1 36.79 66.53 68.52
N THR A 2 36.08 66.39 67.40
CA THR A 2 35.70 65.09 66.82
C THR A 2 36.15 65.10 65.35
N PRO A 3 37.04 64.21 64.90
CA PRO A 3 37.46 64.18 63.50
C PRO A 3 36.44 63.43 62.64
N THR A 4 35.91 64.10 61.62
CA THR A 4 35.05 63.49 60.60
C THR A 4 35.94 62.82 59.55
N PHE A 5 35.93 61.49 59.48
CA PHE A 5 36.57 60.75 58.39
C PHE A 5 35.69 60.79 57.14
N SER A 6 36.19 61.46 56.09
CA SER A 6 35.56 61.47 54.76
C SER A 6 35.78 60.13 54.07
N ARG A 7 34.69 59.38 53.84
CA ARG A 7 34.70 58.08 53.15
C ARG A 7 34.98 58.30 51.67
N ARG A 8 36.19 57.95 51.20
CA ARG A 8 36.53 57.94 49.77
C ARG A 8 35.64 56.91 49.07
N ALA A 9 34.72 57.37 48.21
CA ALA A 9 33.92 56.50 47.38
C ALA A 9 34.83 55.72 46.42
N ALA A 10 34.70 54.39 46.40
CA ALA A 10 35.39 53.54 45.45
C ALA A 10 34.90 53.86 44.03
N THR A 11 35.83 54.21 43.15
CA THR A 11 35.55 54.48 41.73
C THR A 11 34.93 53.23 41.09
N PRO A 12 33.73 53.30 40.48
CA PRO A 12 33.17 52.17 39.75
C PRO A 12 34.06 51.86 38.55
N LEU A 13 34.52 50.61 38.44
CA LEU A 13 35.31 50.15 37.29
C LEU A 13 34.47 50.29 36.02
N SER A 14 35.01 50.99 35.02
CA SER A 14 34.35 51.20 33.74
C SER A 14 33.97 49.87 33.08
N PRO A 15 32.74 49.72 32.55
CA PRO A 15 32.34 48.54 31.81
C PRO A 15 33.31 48.27 30.65
N ARG A 16 33.77 47.02 30.50
CA ARG A 16 34.63 46.64 29.37
C ARG A 16 33.87 46.91 28.06
N PRO A 17 34.42 47.70 27.12
CA PRO A 17 33.78 47.94 25.84
C PRO A 17 33.68 46.61 25.08
N GLY A 18 32.47 46.26 24.64
CA GLY A 18 32.21 45.08 23.81
C GLY A 18 31.58 43.87 24.50
N TYR A 19 31.41 43.86 25.83
CA TYR A 19 30.71 42.76 26.52
C TYR A 19 29.33 43.20 27.01
N THR A 20 28.31 43.04 26.17
CA THR A 20 26.91 43.15 26.57
C THR A 20 26.46 41.81 27.14
N ARG A 21 26.32 41.73 28.47
CA ARG A 21 25.68 40.58 29.13
C ARG A 21 24.25 40.46 28.59
N PRO A 22 23.85 39.31 28.03
CA PRO A 22 22.50 39.16 27.51
C PRO A 22 21.51 39.38 28.65
N SER A 23 20.50 40.21 28.39
CA SER A 23 19.47 40.52 29.39
C SER A 23 18.80 39.23 29.82
N ALA A 24 18.51 39.06 31.11
CA ALA A 24 17.90 37.82 31.63
C ALA A 24 16.62 37.39 30.86
N GLY A 25 15.90 38.36 30.26
CA GLY A 25 14.76 38.09 29.37
C GLY A 25 15.11 37.38 28.06
N ALA A 26 16.30 37.61 27.49
CA ALA A 26 16.76 36.95 26.27
C ALA A 26 17.06 35.45 26.52
N GLU A 27 17.66 35.11 27.66
CA GLU A 27 17.85 33.72 28.08
C GLU A 27 16.52 33.00 28.34
N ILE A 28 15.55 33.67 28.97
CA ILE A 28 14.21 33.10 29.22
C ILE A 28 13.50 32.82 27.89
N LEU A 29 13.58 33.75 26.92
CA LEU A 29 12.96 33.57 25.61
C LEU A 29 13.62 32.41 24.83
N ARG A 30 14.95 32.27 24.89
CA ARG A 30 15.65 31.14 24.24
C ARG A 30 15.23 29.78 24.83
N ARG A 31 15.14 29.66 26.15
CA ARG A 31 14.66 28.42 26.81
C ARG A 31 13.20 28.11 26.46
N SER A 32 12.34 29.13 26.40
CA SER A 32 10.94 28.96 26.02
C SER A 32 10.77 28.45 24.57
N ARG A 33 11.63 28.91 23.65
CA ARG A 33 11.61 28.49 22.24
C ARG A 33 12.07 27.05 22.06
N ALA A 34 13.07 26.58 22.81
CA ALA A 34 13.53 25.21 22.74
C ALA A 34 12.42 24.21 23.12
N ALA A 35 11.72 24.46 24.24
CA ALA A 35 10.60 23.63 24.67
C ALA A 35 9.40 23.68 23.71
N ALA A 36 9.17 24.82 23.04
CA ALA A 36 8.13 24.93 22.02
C ALA A 36 8.44 24.13 20.76
N VAL A 37 9.71 24.10 20.33
CA VAL A 37 10.16 23.33 19.15
C VAL A 37 10.04 21.83 19.38
N GLU A 38 10.40 21.33 20.56
CA GLU A 38 10.24 19.90 20.91
C GLU A 38 8.77 19.47 20.84
N ARG A 39 7.86 20.28 21.40
CA ARG A 39 6.42 20.00 21.36
C ARG A 39 5.86 20.06 19.94
N ALA A 40 6.35 20.99 19.11
CA ALA A 40 5.96 21.07 17.71
C ALA A 40 6.44 19.84 16.91
N ALA A 41 7.65 19.37 17.16
CA ALA A 41 8.19 18.16 16.53
C ALA A 41 7.38 16.91 16.93
N VAL A 42 7.07 16.75 18.21
CA VAL A 42 6.22 15.63 18.69
C VAL A 42 4.83 15.70 18.05
N GLY A 43 4.22 16.89 17.98
CA GLY A 43 2.93 17.08 17.33
C GLY A 43 2.94 16.72 15.84
N LEU A 44 4.00 17.11 15.12
CA LEU A 44 4.18 16.76 13.71
C LEU A 44 4.33 15.25 13.50
N CYS A 45 5.15 14.58 14.33
CA CYS A 45 5.34 13.13 14.27
C CYS A 45 4.02 12.37 14.55
N LEU A 46 3.26 12.80 15.56
CA LEU A 46 1.94 12.23 15.86
C LEU A 46 0.96 12.44 14.70
N GLY A 47 0.92 13.63 14.11
CA GLY A 47 0.09 13.91 12.94
C GLY A 47 0.43 13.01 11.75
N LEU A 48 1.72 12.87 11.43
CA LEU A 48 2.19 11.97 10.36
C LEU A 48 1.83 10.51 10.64
N ALA A 49 1.97 10.04 11.87
CA ALA A 49 1.61 8.68 12.26
C ALA A 49 0.10 8.43 12.07
N VAL A 50 -0.75 9.38 12.46
CA VAL A 50 -2.20 9.27 12.26
C VAL A 50 -2.55 9.25 10.78
N VAL A 51 -2.01 10.18 9.98
CA VAL A 51 -2.29 10.23 8.53
C VAL A 51 -1.82 8.96 7.83
N SER A 52 -0.62 8.46 8.16
CA SER A 52 -0.10 7.20 7.60
C SER A 52 -0.95 6.00 8.00
N GLY A 53 -1.40 5.93 9.26
CA GLY A 53 -2.26 4.84 9.73
C GLY A 53 -3.63 4.85 9.05
N THR A 54 -4.24 6.02 8.92
CA THR A 54 -5.50 6.19 8.18
C THR A 54 -5.34 5.84 6.70
N PHE A 55 -4.24 6.26 6.06
CA PHE A 55 -3.95 5.91 4.68
C PHE A 55 -3.76 4.40 4.50
N ALA A 56 -3.04 3.73 5.39
CA ALA A 56 -2.86 2.28 5.35
C ALA A 56 -4.20 1.53 5.50
N ALA A 57 -5.05 1.95 6.44
CA ALA A 57 -6.39 1.37 6.61
C ALA A 57 -7.27 1.60 5.37
N PHE A 58 -7.19 2.79 4.76
CA PHE A 58 -7.86 3.10 3.49
C PHE A 58 -7.33 2.26 2.34
N ALA A 59 -6.03 2.00 2.26
CA ALA A 59 -5.46 1.15 1.22
C ALA A 59 -5.93 -0.31 1.37
N ILE A 60 -5.96 -0.84 2.60
CA ILE A 60 -6.40 -2.23 2.84
C ILE A 60 -7.90 -2.41 2.55
N THR A 61 -8.73 -1.43 2.94
CA THR A 61 -10.21 -1.56 2.87
C THR A 61 -10.79 -0.99 1.58
N GLY A 62 -10.19 0.10 1.08
CA GLY A 62 -10.71 0.96 0.01
C GLY A 62 -9.91 0.90 -1.29
N ALA A 63 -8.66 0.40 -1.31
CA ALA A 63 -7.99 0.05 -2.56
C ALA A 63 -8.53 -1.28 -3.10
N SER A 64 -9.85 -1.32 -3.29
CA SER A 64 -10.46 -2.31 -4.16
C SER A 64 -9.83 -2.11 -5.53
N ASN A 65 -9.11 -3.13 -6.00
CA ASN A 65 -8.69 -3.20 -7.37
C ASN A 65 -9.98 -3.09 -8.20
N THR A 66 -10.18 -1.98 -8.92
CA THR A 66 -11.36 -1.71 -9.76
C THR A 66 -11.58 -2.79 -10.83
N TYR A 67 -10.62 -3.70 -10.94
CA TYR A 67 -10.63 -4.94 -11.68
C TYR A 67 -11.03 -6.17 -10.83
N SER A 68 -11.98 -6.04 -9.90
CA SER A 68 -12.48 -7.21 -9.15
C SER A 68 -13.49 -7.98 -10.01
N VAL A 69 -13.00 -9.00 -10.72
CA VAL A 69 -13.81 -9.97 -11.49
C VAL A 69 -14.32 -11.13 -10.64
N GLN A 70 -13.89 -11.20 -9.38
CA GLN A 70 -14.27 -12.18 -8.36
C GLN A 70 -15.79 -12.40 -8.20
N PRO A 71 -16.66 -11.36 -8.19
CA PRO A 71 -18.10 -11.56 -8.02
C PRO A 71 -18.79 -12.17 -9.25
N PHE A 72 -18.11 -12.26 -10.39
CA PHE A 72 -18.70 -12.73 -11.66
C PHE A 72 -18.15 -14.07 -12.13
N LEU A 73 -17.22 -14.64 -11.38
CA LEU A 73 -16.81 -16.01 -11.57
C LEU A 73 -17.92 -16.92 -11.02
N PRO A 74 -18.36 -17.94 -11.79
CA PRO A 74 -19.29 -18.91 -11.23
C PRO A 74 -18.63 -19.56 -10.01
N ALA A 75 -19.39 -19.74 -8.93
CA ALA A 75 -18.96 -20.48 -7.74
C ALA A 75 -18.84 -22.00 -8.03
N VAL A 76 -18.22 -22.35 -9.15
CA VAL A 76 -17.71 -23.69 -9.39
C VAL A 76 -16.69 -23.90 -8.28
N GLY A 77 -17.01 -24.79 -7.34
CA GLY A 77 -16.22 -25.15 -6.15
C GLY A 77 -14.87 -25.79 -6.45
N GLY A 78 -14.27 -25.50 -7.61
CA GLY A 78 -12.89 -25.76 -7.94
C GLY A 78 -12.36 -24.52 -8.63
N GLY A 79 -11.48 -23.77 -7.95
CA GLY A 79 -10.72 -22.69 -8.58
C GLY A 79 -10.03 -23.17 -9.85
N PHE A 80 -9.75 -22.24 -10.77
CA PHE A 80 -8.97 -22.50 -11.99
C PHE A 80 -7.82 -23.49 -11.71
N ALA A 81 -7.62 -24.50 -12.55
CA ALA A 81 -6.75 -25.66 -12.28
C ALA A 81 -5.32 -25.35 -11.77
N TRP A 82 -4.81 -24.13 -12.00
CA TRP A 82 -3.52 -23.67 -11.45
C TRP A 82 -3.56 -23.23 -9.96
N LYS A 83 -4.75 -23.06 -9.39
CA LYS A 83 -5.01 -22.78 -7.95
C LYS A 83 -5.22 -24.06 -7.14
N ARG A 84 -4.90 -25.23 -7.70
CA ARG A 84 -4.83 -26.47 -6.92
C ARG A 84 -3.55 -26.46 -6.07
N THR A 85 -3.52 -25.62 -5.04
CA THR A 85 -2.77 -25.97 -3.83
C THR A 85 -3.56 -27.11 -3.18
N ALA A 86 -2.85 -28.14 -2.74
CA ALA A 86 -3.37 -29.40 -2.25
C ALA A 86 -4.71 -29.29 -1.51
N THR A 87 -5.63 -30.17 -1.89
CA THR A 87 -6.93 -30.44 -1.23
C THR A 87 -6.88 -30.23 0.29
N PRO A 88 -7.88 -29.58 0.91
CA PRO A 88 -8.00 -29.60 2.35
C PRO A 88 -8.29 -31.05 2.78
N VAL A 89 -7.29 -31.70 3.35
CA VAL A 89 -7.41 -32.87 4.22
C VAL A 89 -8.33 -32.43 5.37
N ARG A 90 -9.64 -32.61 5.16
CA ARG A 90 -10.68 -32.12 6.07
C ARG A 90 -10.78 -32.92 7.37
N GLU A 91 -9.96 -33.96 7.60
CA GLU A 91 -10.29 -34.89 8.71
C GLU A 91 -9.14 -35.66 9.37
N ALA A 92 -7.85 -35.35 9.14
CA ALA A 92 -6.75 -36.22 9.61
C ALA A 92 -5.63 -35.58 10.44
N ALA A 93 -5.80 -34.41 11.08
CA ALA A 93 -4.73 -33.86 11.94
C ALA A 93 -5.22 -33.03 13.15
N LEU A 94 -6.39 -33.35 13.69
CA LEU A 94 -6.73 -32.98 15.07
C LEU A 94 -6.42 -34.14 16.01
N ASP A 95 -5.19 -34.65 15.96
CA ASP A 95 -4.61 -35.44 17.04
C ASP A 95 -3.33 -34.72 17.49
N LEU A 96 -3.54 -33.73 18.35
CA LEU A 96 -2.49 -32.91 18.93
C LEU A 96 -2.17 -33.48 20.32
N ASP A 97 -1.30 -34.49 20.37
CA ASP A 97 -0.65 -34.93 21.60
C ASP A 97 0.35 -33.83 22.06
N PRO A 98 0.18 -33.25 23.26
CA PRO A 98 1.02 -32.15 23.74
C PRO A 98 2.47 -32.53 24.07
N THR A 99 2.90 -33.78 23.82
CA THR A 99 4.28 -34.24 24.10
C THR A 99 5.17 -34.27 22.84
N THR A 100 4.62 -34.07 21.64
CA THR A 100 5.44 -34.02 20.41
C THR A 100 6.01 -32.63 20.20
N THR A 101 7.28 -32.44 20.57
CA THR A 101 8.05 -31.24 20.23
C THR A 101 8.26 -31.17 18.71
N GLY A 102 7.33 -30.51 18.03
CA GLY A 102 7.37 -30.28 16.59
C GLY A 102 8.49 -29.32 16.21
N ALA A 103 9.63 -29.84 15.79
CA ALA A 103 10.57 -29.08 14.98
C ALA A 103 9.96 -28.92 13.57
N LEU A 104 9.33 -27.77 13.32
CA LEU A 104 8.98 -27.36 11.96
C LEU A 104 10.29 -27.03 11.21
N PRO A 105 10.47 -27.51 9.96
CA PRO A 105 11.55 -27.01 9.12
C PRO A 105 11.34 -25.51 8.87
N ASP A 106 12.42 -24.75 9.04
CA ASP A 106 12.46 -23.29 8.93
C ASP A 106 12.05 -22.87 7.50
N PRO A 107 10.99 -22.05 7.32
CA PRO A 107 10.62 -21.56 6.00
C PRO A 107 11.62 -20.48 5.57
N VAL A 108 12.47 -20.82 4.61
CA VAL A 108 13.29 -19.83 3.89
C VAL A 108 12.35 -18.76 3.31
N PRO A 109 12.50 -17.47 3.67
CA PRO A 109 11.65 -16.43 3.15
C PRO A 109 11.93 -16.24 1.64
N PRO A 110 10.91 -16.20 0.78
CA PRO A 110 11.11 -15.83 -0.61
C PRO A 110 11.56 -14.38 -0.68
N ARG A 111 12.70 -14.17 -1.33
CA ARG A 111 13.31 -12.87 -1.63
C ARG A 111 12.26 -12.00 -2.35
N ALA A 112 12.04 -10.81 -1.80
CA ALA A 112 11.24 -9.76 -2.42
C ALA A 112 12.00 -9.22 -3.64
N ASP A 113 11.64 -9.71 -4.82
CA ASP A 113 11.86 -9.05 -6.10
C ASP A 113 10.49 -8.93 -6.78
N GLU A 114 9.79 -7.82 -6.50
CA GLU A 114 8.64 -7.41 -7.30
C GLU A 114 9.15 -6.85 -8.64
N PRO A 115 8.69 -7.37 -9.78
CA PRO A 115 8.21 -6.52 -10.84
C PRO A 115 6.71 -6.30 -10.58
N ARG A 116 6.38 -5.13 -10.01
CA ARG A 116 5.07 -4.52 -10.19
C ARG A 116 4.96 -4.17 -11.69
N GLY A 117 4.56 -5.16 -12.50
CA GLY A 117 4.47 -5.05 -13.96
C GLY A 117 3.74 -6.26 -14.54
N ASP A 118 2.78 -5.98 -15.42
CA ASP A 118 2.12 -6.93 -16.34
C ASP A 118 1.08 -7.91 -15.78
N SER A 119 0.48 -7.63 -14.62
CA SER A 119 -0.63 -8.43 -14.07
C SER A 119 -1.98 -8.11 -14.73
N ALA A 120 -2.10 -8.48 -15.99
CA ALA A 120 -3.32 -9.05 -16.54
C ALA A 120 -2.86 -10.24 -17.38
N ALA A 121 -2.69 -11.39 -16.72
CA ALA A 121 -2.27 -12.65 -17.31
C ALA A 121 -2.89 -12.79 -18.71
N LYS A 122 -2.08 -12.50 -19.73
CA LYS A 122 -2.45 -12.49 -21.14
C LYS A 122 -3.05 -13.85 -21.39
N ALA A 123 -4.37 -13.91 -21.52
CA ALA A 123 -5.15 -15.11 -21.77
C ALA A 123 -4.60 -15.77 -23.04
N ARG A 124 -3.52 -16.55 -22.91
CA ARG A 124 -2.74 -17.17 -24.00
C ARG A 124 -2.63 -16.33 -25.28
N GLY A 125 -2.26 -15.06 -25.15
CA GLY A 125 -2.05 -14.16 -26.29
C GLY A 125 -3.27 -13.34 -26.74
N TYR A 126 -4.43 -13.48 -26.09
CA TYR A 126 -5.61 -12.68 -26.40
C TYR A 126 -5.60 -11.32 -25.70
N VAL A 127 -5.94 -10.28 -26.46
CA VAL A 127 -5.93 -8.87 -26.06
C VAL A 127 -7.26 -8.23 -26.50
N LEU A 128 -7.99 -7.62 -25.57
CA LEU A 128 -9.23 -6.93 -25.90
C LEU A 128 -8.92 -5.57 -26.53
N ARG A 129 -9.42 -5.33 -27.75
CA ARG A 129 -9.19 -4.09 -28.50
C ARG A 129 -10.36 -3.13 -28.43
N ARG A 130 -11.58 -3.65 -28.57
CA ARG A 130 -12.81 -2.83 -28.55
C ARG A 130 -14.00 -3.69 -28.18
N VAL A 131 -15.06 -3.09 -27.63
CA VAL A 131 -16.37 -3.71 -27.48
C VAL A 131 -17.42 -2.80 -28.12
N THR A 132 -18.32 -3.38 -28.90
CA THR A 132 -19.39 -2.66 -29.61
C THR A 132 -20.65 -3.53 -29.60
N GLU A 133 -21.79 -2.97 -29.18
CA GLU A 133 -23.11 -3.61 -29.28
C GLU A 133 -23.14 -5.11 -28.86
N GLY A 134 -22.57 -5.42 -27.69
CA GLY A 134 -22.55 -6.78 -27.15
C GLY A 134 -21.55 -7.75 -27.80
N ALA A 135 -20.70 -7.26 -28.71
CA ALA A 135 -19.61 -8.01 -29.33
C ALA A 135 -18.24 -7.43 -28.96
N ALA A 136 -17.27 -8.29 -28.67
CA ALA A 136 -15.88 -7.92 -28.38
C ALA A 136 -14.99 -8.16 -29.61
N LEU A 137 -14.13 -7.19 -29.91
CA LEU A 137 -13.03 -7.33 -30.85
C LEU A 137 -11.79 -7.73 -30.06
N VAL A 138 -11.36 -8.97 -30.24
CA VAL A 138 -10.21 -9.55 -29.54
C VAL A 138 -9.13 -9.87 -30.55
N GLU A 139 -7.89 -9.49 -30.25
CA GLU A 139 -6.72 -9.87 -31.02
C GLU A 139 -6.06 -11.07 -30.35
N GLY A 140 -5.92 -12.17 -31.08
CA GLY A 140 -5.27 -13.39 -30.60
C GLY A 140 -4.09 -13.81 -31.46
N PRO A 141 -3.55 -15.01 -31.22
CA PRO A 141 -2.44 -15.57 -32.02
C PRO A 141 -2.76 -15.68 -33.51
N GLU A 142 -4.02 -15.88 -33.87
CA GLU A 142 -4.49 -16.01 -35.27
C GLU A 142 -4.96 -14.67 -35.87
N GLY A 143 -4.82 -13.56 -35.14
CA GLY A 143 -5.23 -12.22 -35.58
C GLY A 143 -6.49 -11.69 -34.88
N LEU A 144 -7.10 -10.67 -35.50
CA LEU A 144 -8.28 -9.98 -34.98
C LEU A 144 -9.56 -10.77 -35.25
N ARG A 145 -10.38 -10.97 -34.21
CA ARG A 145 -11.67 -11.65 -34.31
C ARG A 145 -12.74 -10.92 -33.49
N GLN A 146 -13.92 -10.79 -34.08
CA GLN A 146 -15.11 -10.35 -33.36
C GLN A 146 -15.83 -11.55 -32.74
N VAL A 147 -16.19 -11.42 -31.46
CA VAL A 147 -16.69 -12.52 -30.65
C VAL A 147 -17.87 -12.07 -29.79
N VAL A 148 -18.82 -12.97 -29.57
CA VAL A 148 -20.11 -12.73 -28.90
C VAL A 148 -20.28 -13.78 -27.77
N PRO A 149 -21.04 -13.52 -26.70
CA PRO A 149 -21.34 -14.54 -25.69
C PRO A 149 -21.85 -15.84 -26.33
N GLY A 150 -21.28 -16.96 -25.88
CA GLY A 150 -21.53 -18.29 -26.44
C GLY A 150 -20.52 -18.74 -27.51
N ALA A 151 -19.77 -17.84 -28.14
CA ALA A 151 -18.73 -18.21 -29.10
C ALA A 151 -17.54 -18.89 -28.39
N VAL A 152 -16.81 -19.75 -29.13
CA VAL A 152 -15.65 -20.48 -28.61
C VAL A 152 -14.37 -19.89 -29.21
N LEU A 153 -13.42 -19.53 -28.35
CA LEU A 153 -12.09 -19.05 -28.73
C LEU A 153 -11.07 -20.18 -28.58
N PRO A 154 -10.23 -20.41 -29.60
CA PRO A 154 -9.18 -21.42 -29.51
C PRO A 154 -8.17 -21.02 -28.43
N GLY A 155 -8.03 -21.84 -27.39
CA GLY A 155 -7.11 -21.62 -26.26
C GLY A 155 -7.60 -20.68 -25.15
N ALA A 156 -8.81 -20.12 -25.27
CA ALA A 156 -9.47 -19.35 -24.21
C ALA A 156 -10.86 -19.90 -23.83
N GLY A 157 -11.35 -20.93 -24.52
CA GLY A 157 -12.62 -21.58 -24.23
C GLY A 157 -13.85 -20.79 -24.69
N ARG A 158 -15.01 -21.09 -24.10
CA ARG A 158 -16.29 -20.44 -24.46
C ARG A 158 -16.42 -19.10 -23.77
N ILE A 159 -16.88 -18.08 -24.49
CA ILE A 159 -17.24 -16.78 -23.90
C ILE A 159 -18.52 -16.94 -23.11
N LEU A 160 -18.44 -16.64 -21.83
CA LEU A 160 -19.57 -16.65 -20.92
C LEU A 160 -20.29 -15.31 -20.96
N SER A 161 -19.55 -14.20 -20.85
CA SER A 161 -20.13 -12.86 -20.88
C SER A 161 -19.13 -11.77 -21.24
N ILE A 162 -19.66 -10.64 -21.70
CA ILE A 162 -18.92 -9.40 -21.96
C ILE A 162 -19.53 -8.33 -21.06
N ARG A 163 -18.71 -7.68 -20.24
CA ARG A 163 -19.16 -6.75 -19.21
C ARG A 163 -18.24 -5.53 -19.15
N ALA A 164 -18.84 -4.37 -18.89
CA ALA A 164 -18.10 -3.18 -18.52
C ALA A 164 -17.76 -3.28 -17.02
N THR A 165 -16.48 -3.13 -16.70
CA THR A 165 -15.98 -2.86 -15.35
C THR A 165 -15.72 -1.36 -15.21
N GLY A 166 -15.57 -0.86 -13.98
CA GLY A 166 -15.27 0.55 -13.74
C GLY A 166 -13.97 1.05 -14.39
N SER A 167 -13.13 0.14 -14.91
CA SER A 167 -11.85 0.42 -15.56
C SER A 167 -11.79 0.03 -17.04
N GLY A 168 -12.87 -0.47 -17.65
CA GLY A 168 -12.89 -0.84 -19.06
C GLY A 168 -13.84 -1.99 -19.36
N TRP A 169 -13.60 -2.71 -20.45
CA TRP A 169 -14.39 -3.89 -20.78
C TRP A 169 -13.63 -5.17 -20.43
N VAL A 170 -14.36 -6.20 -20.02
CA VAL A 170 -13.83 -7.53 -19.70
C VAL A 170 -14.65 -8.58 -20.43
N VAL A 171 -13.93 -9.55 -21.01
CA VAL A 171 -14.52 -10.76 -21.58
C VAL A 171 -14.22 -11.91 -20.65
N ILE A 172 -15.27 -12.49 -20.08
CA ILE A 172 -15.18 -13.65 -19.19
C ILE A 172 -15.38 -14.89 -20.05
N THR A 173 -14.41 -15.80 -20.02
CA THR A 173 -14.50 -17.09 -20.71
C THR A 173 -14.46 -18.25 -19.70
N SER A 174 -14.74 -19.45 -20.18
CA SER A 174 -14.74 -20.67 -19.34
C SER A 174 -13.36 -21.02 -18.80
N GLU A 175 -12.29 -20.60 -19.48
CA GLU A 175 -10.91 -20.96 -19.12
C GLU A 175 -10.12 -19.78 -18.56
N THR A 176 -10.47 -18.54 -18.91
CA THR A 176 -9.68 -17.35 -18.59
C THR A 176 -10.51 -16.06 -18.62
N ILE A 177 -9.88 -14.93 -18.32
CA ILE A 177 -10.51 -13.61 -18.29
C ILE A 177 -9.62 -12.67 -19.09
N ILE A 178 -10.19 -12.04 -20.12
CA ILE A 178 -9.48 -11.10 -20.98
C ILE A 178 -9.85 -9.68 -20.52
N GLY A 179 -8.84 -8.95 -20.05
CA GLY A 179 -9.02 -7.60 -19.53
C GLY A 179 -8.85 -6.49 -20.56
N PRO A 180 -9.20 -5.24 -20.17
CA PRO A 180 -9.02 -4.08 -20.99
C PRO A 180 -7.53 -3.83 -21.17
N THR A 181 -7.15 -3.55 -22.41
CA THR A 181 -5.80 -3.14 -22.73
C THR A 181 -5.69 -1.64 -22.47
N PRO A 182 -4.72 -1.16 -21.68
CA PRO A 182 -4.43 0.28 -21.63
C PRO A 182 -4.05 0.72 -23.05
N LEU A 183 -4.69 1.80 -23.52
CA LEU A 183 -4.44 2.40 -24.83
C LEU A 183 -3.05 3.04 -24.90
#